data_AF-K1R991-F1
#
_entry.id   AF-K1R991-F1
#
_cell.length_a   1.000
_cell.length_b   1.000
_cell.length_c   1.000
_cell.angle_alpha   90.00
_cell.angle_beta   90.00
_cell.angle_gamma   90.00
#
_symmetry.space_group_name_H-M   'P 1'
#
loop_
_entity.id
_entity.type
_entity.pdbx_description
1 polymer ?
#
loop_
_entity_poly.entity_id
_entity_poly.type
_entity_poly.pdbx_seq_one_letter_code
_entity_poly.pdbx_strand_id
1 'polypeptide(L)'
;MIRCTECPVTFANLRNLKRHQNQKHKNDVNMNKCPIGGCEVFSFRMEYLASHLHISHGKTLEEAKITARKTPVEVRKRLEINSRKNEQKQKNM
;
A
#
# COMPACT_ATOMS: atom_id res chain seq x y z
N MET A 1 3.73 12.64 -21.14
CA MET A 1 3.00 12.36 -19.88
C MET A 1 1.73 11.58 -20.21
N ILE A 2 1.26 10.71 -19.32
CA ILE A 2 0.11 9.82 -19.52
C ILE A 2 -0.97 10.16 -18.48
N ARG A 3 -2.19 10.45 -18.94
CA ARG A 3 -3.30 10.91 -18.10
C ARG A 3 -4.14 9.73 -17.59
N CYS A 4 -4.65 9.82 -16.36
CA CYS A 4 -5.69 8.90 -15.90
C CYS A 4 -7.04 9.23 -16.56
N THR A 5 -7.80 8.20 -16.92
CA THR A 5 -9.12 8.36 -17.54
C THR A 5 -10.22 8.67 -16.53
N GLU A 6 -9.97 8.46 -15.24
CA GLU A 6 -10.97 8.58 -14.17
C GLU A 6 -10.71 9.76 -13.23
N CYS A 7 -9.55 10.43 -13.34
CA CYS A 7 -9.26 11.64 -12.60
C CYS A 7 -8.27 12.56 -13.35
N PRO A 8 -8.10 13.82 -12.93
CA PRO A 8 -7.22 14.78 -13.62
C PRO A 8 -5.71 14.50 -13.53
N VAL A 9 -5.26 13.47 -12.79
CA VAL A 9 -3.83 13.24 -12.51
C VAL A 9 -3.09 12.72 -13.75
N THR A 10 -1.87 13.22 -13.96
CA THR A 10 -0.95 12.78 -15.01
C THR A 10 0.31 12.11 -14.43
N PHE A 11 0.90 11.20 -15.21
CA PHE A 11 2.07 10.42 -14.80
C PHE A 11 3.15 10.42 -15.89
N ALA A 12 4.41 10.24 -15.48
CA ALA A 12 5.54 10.15 -16.40
C ALA A 12 5.57 8.84 -17.22
N ASN A 13 4.95 7.75 -16.73
CA ASN A 13 4.98 6.44 -17.38
C ASN A 13 3.75 5.57 -17.03
N LEU A 14 3.55 4.51 -17.81
CA LEU A 14 2.41 3.59 -17.69
C LEU A 14 2.40 2.82 -16.36
N ARG A 15 3.59 2.47 -15.82
CA ARG A 15 3.70 1.75 -14.54
C ARG A 15 3.08 2.56 -13.40
N ASN A 16 3.37 3.85 -13.34
CA ASN A 16 2.84 4.74 -12.31
C ASN A 16 1.32 4.95 -12.47
N LEU A 17 0.82 5.09 -13.70
CA LEU A 17 -0.61 5.19 -13.99
C LEU A 17 -1.38 3.93 -13.57
N LYS A 18 -0.92 2.74 -13.97
CA LYS A 18 -1.54 1.46 -13.60
C LYS A 18 -1.62 1.28 -12.09
N ARG A 19 -0.54 1.62 -11.38
CA ARG A 19 -0.52 1.59 -9.91
C ARG A 19 -1.55 2.55 -9.32
N HIS A 20 -1.62 3.77 -9.85
CA HIS A 20 -2.60 4.76 -9.41
C HIS A 20 -4.03 4.26 -9.62
N GLN A 21 -4.38 3.73 -10.79
CA GLN A 21 -5.71 3.17 -11.07
C GLN A 21 -6.05 2.03 -10.11
N ASN A 22 -5.11 1.10 -9.88
CA ASN A 22 -5.32 0.02 -8.92
C ASN A 22 -5.58 0.53 -7.49
N GLN A 23 -4.95 1.62 -7.07
CA GLN A 23 -5.07 2.15 -5.70
C GLN A 23 -6.22 3.15 -5.52
N LYS A 24 -6.58 3.88 -6.58
CA LYS A 24 -7.48 5.06 -6.53
C LYS A 24 -8.77 4.89 -7.29
N HIS A 25 -8.85 3.86 -8.15
CA HIS A 25 -10.01 3.66 -8.99
C HIS A 25 -10.62 2.25 -8.90
N LYS A 26 -9.83 1.22 -8.56
CA LYS A 26 -10.40 -0.11 -8.26
C LYS A 26 -11.09 -0.19 -6.90
N ASN A 27 -12.24 -0.85 -6.86
CA ASN A 27 -13.03 -1.08 -5.64
C ASN A 27 -12.36 -2.08 -4.70
N ASP A 28 -11.71 -3.08 -5.28
CA ASP A 28 -10.92 -4.08 -4.57
C ASP A 28 -9.44 -3.74 -4.72
N VAL A 29 -8.76 -3.55 -3.59
CA VAL A 29 -7.33 -3.22 -3.59
C VAL A 29 -6.55 -4.32 -2.90
N ASN A 30 -5.63 -4.89 -3.66
CA ASN A 30 -4.68 -5.88 -3.20
C ASN A 30 -3.64 -5.21 -2.28
N MET A 31 -3.56 -5.69 -1.04
CA MET A 31 -2.61 -5.25 -0.03
C MET A 31 -1.82 -6.43 0.52
N ASN A 32 -0.56 -6.20 0.86
CA ASN A 32 0.25 -7.18 1.58
C ASN A 32 0.07 -6.93 3.07
N LYS A 33 -0.43 -7.93 3.80
CA LYS A 33 -0.59 -7.87 5.27
C LYS A 33 0.73 -8.26 5.93
N CYS A 34 1.15 -7.58 6.98
CA CYS A 34 2.32 -8.04 7.74
C CYS A 34 2.13 -9.49 8.21
N PRO A 35 3.07 -10.41 7.93
CA PRO A 35 2.94 -11.82 8.32
C PRO A 35 3.25 -12.07 9.79
N ILE A 36 3.67 -11.05 10.54
CA ILE A 36 3.98 -11.18 11.97
C ILE A 36 2.66 -11.19 12.77
N GLY A 37 2.45 -12.24 13.57
CA GLY A 37 1.26 -12.38 14.41
C GLY A 37 1.06 -11.17 15.32
N GLY A 38 -0.18 -10.68 15.41
CA GLY A 38 -0.52 -9.48 16.17
C GLY A 38 -0.21 -8.15 15.45
N CYS A 39 0.40 -8.17 14.26
CA CYS A 39 0.61 -6.97 13.45
C CYS A 39 -0.49 -6.80 12.40
N GLU A 40 -1.29 -5.74 12.54
CA GLU A 40 -2.38 -5.41 11.60
C GLU A 40 -1.97 -4.38 10.54
N VAL A 41 -0.67 -4.26 10.25
CA VAL A 41 -0.18 -3.35 9.22
C VAL A 41 -0.41 -3.96 7.83
N PHE A 42 -0.95 -3.15 6.93
CA PHE A 42 -1.15 -3.50 5.52
C PHE A 42 -0.43 -2.49 4.65
N SER A 43 0.15 -2.97 3.54
CA SER A 43 0.83 -2.12 2.58
C SER A 43 0.48 -2.45 1.14
N PHE A 44 0.23 -1.42 0.33
CA PHE A 44 0.05 -1.55 -1.11
C PHE A 44 1.37 -1.76 -1.87
N ARG A 45 2.52 -1.57 -1.22
CA ARG A 45 3.83 -1.76 -1.84
C ARG A 45 4.75 -2.62 -0.99
N MET A 46 5.47 -3.48 -1.68
CA MET A 46 6.43 -4.40 -1.08
C MET A 46 7.57 -3.64 -0.37
N GLU A 47 8.04 -2.53 -0.93
CA GLU A 47 9.14 -1.76 -0.33
C GLU A 47 8.73 -1.19 1.04
N TYR A 48 7.50 -0.69 1.16
CA TYR A 48 6.97 -0.21 2.44
C TYR A 48 6.77 -1.35 3.44
N LEU A 49 6.37 -2.54 2.98
CA LEU A 49 6.26 -3.70 3.88
C LEU A 49 7.64 -4.16 4.35
N ALA A 50 8.64 -4.18 3.48
CA ALA A 50 10.02 -4.49 3.84
C ALA A 50 10.58 -3.47 4.85
N SER A 51 10.37 -2.17 4.61
CA SER A 51 10.76 -1.14 5.59
C SER A 51 10.05 -1.31 6.92
N HIS A 52 8.75 -1.61 6.92
CA HIS A 52 8.00 -1.91 8.14
C HIS A 52 8.56 -3.12 8.89
N LEU A 53 8.86 -4.22 8.20
CA LEU A 53 9.46 -5.42 8.80
C LEU A 53 10.83 -5.13 9.41
N HIS A 54 11.62 -4.28 8.75
CA HIS A 54 12.93 -3.88 9.27
C HIS A 54 12.81 -3.01 10.53
N ILE A 55 11.98 -1.97 10.49
CA ILE A 55 11.88 -0.96 11.54
C ILE A 55 11.05 -1.46 12.73
N SER A 56 9.89 -2.07 12.47
CA SER A 56 8.91 -2.44 13.52
C SER A 56 9.12 -3.85 14.07
N HIS A 57 9.79 -4.73 13.32
CA HIS A 57 9.97 -6.13 13.71
C HIS A 57 11.45 -6.57 13.73
N GLY A 58 12.38 -5.62 13.60
CA GLY A 58 13.81 -5.87 13.75
C GLY A 58 14.41 -6.83 12.72
N LYS A 59 13.71 -7.12 11.61
CA LYS A 59 14.27 -7.97 10.55
C LYS A 59 15.45 -7.27 9.88
N THR A 60 16.44 -8.01 9.42
CA THR A 60 17.43 -7.43 8.52
C THR A 60 16.77 -6.99 7.21
N LEU A 61 17.40 -6.06 6.48
CA LEU A 61 16.83 -5.54 5.22
C LEU A 61 16.61 -6.66 4.19
N GLU A 62 17.51 -7.65 4.13
CA GLU A 62 17.42 -8.77 3.21
C GLU A 62 16.30 -9.74 3.60
N GLU A 63 16.20 -10.11 4.88
CA GLU A 63 15.08 -10.93 5.37
C GLU A 63 13.74 -10.24 5.20
N ALA A 64 13.68 -8.92 5.41
CA ALA A 64 12.49 -8.12 5.23
C ALA A 64 12.02 -8.12 3.76
N LYS A 65 12.93 -7.97 2.80
CA LYS A 65 12.62 -8.07 1.36
C LYS A 65 12.10 -9.45 0.99
N ILE A 66 12.75 -10.51 1.46
CA ILE A 66 12.35 -11.90 1.16
C ILE A 66 10.96 -12.17 1.75
N THR A 67 10.76 -11.79 3.01
CA THR A 67 9.49 -11.96 3.72
C THR A 67 8.36 -11.19 3.02
N ALA A 68 8.59 -9.92 2.66
CA ALA A 68 7.61 -9.09 1.96
C ALA A 68 7.20 -9.67 0.59
N ARG A 69 8.11 -10.37 -0.12
CA ARG A 69 7.81 -11.06 -1.39
C ARG A 69 6.95 -12.31 -1.22
N LYS A 70 7.15 -13.03 -0.11
CA LYS A 70 6.44 -14.28 0.21
C LYS A 70 5.10 -14.03 0.92
N THR A 71 4.85 -12.80 1.32
CA THR A 71 3.65 -12.43 2.07
C THR A 71 2.40 -12.58 1.20
N PRO A 72 1.32 -13.20 1.71
CA PRO A 72 0.08 -13.35 0.96
C PRO A 72 -0.57 -11.99 0.68
N VAL A 73 -1.18 -11.89 -0.51
CA VAL A 73 -1.94 -10.72 -0.93
C VAL A 73 -3.36 -10.85 -0.40
N GLU A 74 -3.75 -9.90 0.43
CA GLU A 74 -5.10 -9.76 0.96
C GLU A 74 -5.88 -8.75 0.12
N VAL A 75 -7.07 -9.14 -0.34
CA VAL A 75 -7.97 -8.27 -1.09
C VAL A 75 -8.89 -7.57 -0.09
N ARG A 76 -8.76 -6.24 0.05
CA ARG A 76 -9.68 -5.45 0.88
C ARG A 76 -10.57 -4.54 0.04
N LYS A 77 -11.85 -4.49 0.41
CA LYS A 77 -12.85 -3.59 -0.19
C LYS A 77 -12.61 -2.16 0.29
N ARG A 78 -12.65 -1.20 -0.63
CA ARG A 78 -12.30 0.21 -0.38
C ARG A 78 -13.08 0.91 0.74
N LEU A 79 -14.28 0.44 1.10
CA LEU A 79 -15.14 1.07 2.10
C LEU A 79 -14.41 1.32 3.45
N GLU A 80 -13.42 0.50 3.79
CA GLU A 80 -12.67 0.60 5.06
C GLU A 80 -11.42 1.52 4.99
N ILE A 81 -10.89 1.80 3.79
CA ILE A 81 -9.58 2.45 3.61
C ILE A 81 -9.67 3.99 3.74
N ASN A 82 -10.84 4.56 3.42
CA ASN A 82 -11.04 6.01 3.47
C ASN A 82 -11.25 6.56 4.90
N SER A 83 -11.66 5.71 5.85
CA SER A 83 -11.90 6.13 7.24
C SER A 83 -10.62 6.65 7.91
N ARG A 84 -9.49 5.94 7.76
CA ARG A 84 -8.21 6.29 8.42
C ARG A 84 -7.48 7.50 7.82
N LYS A 85 -7.79 7.90 6.59
CA LYS A 85 -7.15 9.07 5.95
C LYS A 85 -7.80 10.40 6.34
N ASN A 86 -9.05 10.38 6.80
CA ASN A 86 -9.73 11.58 7.28
C ASN A 86 -9.31 11.95 8.71
N GLU A 87 -8.96 10.97 9.55
CA GLU A 87 -8.50 11.22 10.93
C GLU A 87 -7.12 11.89 10.99
N GLN A 88 -6.20 11.56 10.08
CA GLN A 88 -4.87 12.18 10.04
C GLN A 88 -4.89 13.62 9.51
N LYS A 89 -5.96 14.03 8.80
CA LYS A 89 -6.09 15.37 8.21
C LYS A 89 -6.70 16.40 9.16
N GLN A 90 -7.40 15.98 10.21
CA GLN A 90 -8.03 16.88 11.19
C GLN A 90 -7.15 17.24 12.39
N LYS A 91 -5.98 16.61 12.57
CA LYS A 91 -5.05 16.91 13.68
C LYS A 91 -3.96 17.93 13.36
N ASN A 92 -3.88 18.40 12.10
CA ASN A 92 -2.85 19.34 11.63
C ASN A 92 -3.45 20.65 11.08
N MET A 93 -4.63 21.07 11.55
CA MET A 93 -5.21 22.38 11.26
C MET A 93 -5.54 23.10 12.56
#